data_AF-A0A3D3CE82-F1
#
_entry.id   AF-A0A3D3CE82-F1
#
_cell.length_a   1.000
_cell.length_b   1.000
_cell.length_c   1.000
_cell.angle_alpha   90.00
_cell.angle_beta   90.00
_cell.angle_gamma   90.00
#
_symmetry.space_group_name_H-M   'P 1'
#
loop_
_entity.id
_entity.type
_entity.pdbx_description
1 polymer ?
#
loop_
_entity_poly.entity_id
_entity_poly.type
_entity_poly.pdbx_seq_one_letter_code
_entity_poly.pdbx_strand_id
1 'polypeptide(L)'
;WGAKAKYKTLEVRSIPEPTNRTIELETGAVDIAYPIITNEIKRIEENKNLVLLRRPQTSITYMGFNCTKKPFDDVRVRRAIYAALDTVGIQKAVWRGVGKAPS
;
A
#
# COMPACT_ATOMS: atom_id res chain seq x y z
N TRP A 1 2.79 -9.88 29.77
CA TRP A 1 1.89 -11.02 30.02
C TRP A 1 1.55 -11.68 28.70
N GLY A 2 1.28 -12.99 28.67
CA GLY A 2 1.23 -13.82 27.46
C GLY A 2 2.45 -14.74 27.30
N ALA A 3 2.48 -15.54 26.24
CA ALA A 3 3.63 -16.37 25.90
C ALA A 3 4.88 -15.50 25.65
N LYS A 4 6.04 -15.95 26.12
CA LYS A 4 7.31 -15.26 25.87
C LYS A 4 7.60 -15.25 24.37
N ALA A 5 8.19 -14.16 23.87
CA ALA A 5 8.67 -14.10 22.50
C ALA A 5 9.61 -15.29 22.20
N LYS A 6 9.46 -15.88 21.00
CA LYS A 6 10.32 -16.98 20.55
C LYS A 6 11.73 -16.51 20.15
N TYR A 7 11.95 -15.20 20.06
CA TYR A 7 13.22 -14.57 19.71
C TYR A 7 13.77 -13.77 20.89
N LYS A 8 15.11 -13.60 20.91
CA LYS A 8 15.81 -12.84 21.96
C LYS A 8 15.86 -11.34 21.65
N THR A 9 15.98 -10.98 20.38
CA THR A 9 16.18 -9.61 19.90
C THR A 9 15.26 -9.35 18.71
N LEU A 10 14.75 -8.13 18.62
CA LEU A 10 14.04 -7.60 17.45
C LEU A 10 14.69 -6.27 17.10
N GLU A 11 15.18 -6.14 15.86
CA GLU A 11 15.66 -4.87 15.33
C GLU A 11 14.63 -4.31 14.35
N VAL A 12 14.27 -3.04 14.52
CA VAL A 12 13.35 -2.34 13.61
C VAL A 12 14.15 -1.28 12.88
N ARG A 13 14.44 -1.55 11.59
CA ARG A 13 15.19 -0.64 10.73
C ARG A 13 14.25 0.23 9.90
N SER A 14 14.50 1.53 9.87
CA SER A 14 13.82 2.45 8.96
C SER A 14 14.53 2.43 7.61
N ILE A 15 13.88 1.85 6.61
CA ILE A 15 14.37 1.81 5.21
C ILE A 15 13.27 2.49 4.37
N PRO A 16 13.40 3.81 4.11
CA PRO A 16 12.33 4.58 3.47
C PRO A 16 12.01 4.09 2.06
N GLU A 17 13.04 3.79 1.28
CA GLU A 17 12.91 3.38 -0.12
C GLU A 17 12.35 1.95 -0.23
N PRO A 18 11.16 1.76 -0.83
CA PRO A 18 10.51 0.45 -0.87
C PRO A 18 11.29 -0.61 -1.66
N THR A 19 11.92 -0.22 -2.77
CA THR A 19 12.75 -1.13 -3.56
C THR A 19 13.94 -1.65 -2.75
N ASN A 20 14.55 -0.79 -1.93
CA ASN A 20 15.65 -1.19 -1.05
C ASN A 20 15.18 -2.16 0.04
N ARG A 21 13.96 -1.97 0.58
CA ARG A 21 13.36 -2.96 1.50
C ARG A 21 13.23 -4.33 0.86
N THR A 22 12.77 -4.42 -0.39
CA THR A 22 12.67 -5.70 -1.10
C THR A 22 14.05 -6.32 -1.33
N ILE A 23 15.04 -5.52 -1.73
CA ILE A 23 16.42 -6.00 -1.93
C ILE A 23 16.99 -6.57 -0.63
N GLU A 24 16.85 -5.88 0.49
CA GLU A 24 17.34 -6.36 1.78
C GLU A 24 16.63 -7.63 2.25
N LEU A 25 15.35 -7.80 1.91
CA LEU A 25 14.62 -9.05 2.15
C LEU A 25 15.17 -10.19 1.29
N GLU A 26 15.45 -9.95 0.01
CA GLU A 26 16.00 -10.96 -0.91
C GLU A 26 17.42 -11.40 -0.55
N THR A 27 18.24 -10.48 -0.02
CA THR A 27 19.61 -10.80 0.42
C THR A 27 19.66 -11.41 1.82
N GLY A 28 18.54 -11.45 2.54
CA GLY A 28 18.48 -11.92 3.92
C GLY A 28 19.04 -10.93 4.96
N ALA A 29 19.25 -9.67 4.57
CA ALA A 29 19.67 -8.61 5.48
C ALA A 29 18.53 -8.13 6.39
N VAL A 30 17.26 -8.38 6.01
CA VAL A 30 16.09 -8.31 6.89
C VAL A 30 15.23 -9.57 6.73
N ASP A 31 14.63 -10.03 7.83
CA ASP A 31 13.71 -11.18 7.81
C ASP A 31 12.29 -10.81 7.36
N ILE A 32 11.89 -9.55 7.56
CA ILE A 32 10.55 -9.03 7.28
C ILE A 32 10.67 -7.64 6.67
N ALA A 33 10.02 -7.43 5.52
CA ALA A 33 9.82 -6.11 4.92
C ALA A 33 8.35 -5.70 4.97
N TYR A 34 8.09 -4.47 5.45
CA TYR A 34 6.75 -3.89 5.50
C TYR A 34 6.82 -2.35 5.38
N PRO A 35 5.93 -1.70 4.60
CA PRO A 35 4.98 -2.29 3.67
C PRO A 35 5.66 -2.75 2.37
N ILE A 36 5.04 -3.74 1.72
CA ILE A 36 5.33 -4.12 0.33
C ILE A 36 4.41 -3.32 -0.58
N ILE A 37 5.00 -2.58 -1.52
CA ILE A 37 4.26 -1.79 -2.51
C ILE A 37 3.93 -2.65 -3.74
N THR A 38 2.91 -2.24 -4.50
CA THR A 38 2.26 -3.08 -5.52
C THR A 38 3.17 -3.49 -6.68
N ASN A 39 4.16 -2.68 -7.05
CA ASN A 39 5.18 -3.01 -8.05
C ASN A 39 6.14 -4.12 -7.60
N GLU A 40 6.34 -4.32 -6.30
CA GLU A 40 7.26 -5.32 -5.74
C GLU A 40 6.58 -6.68 -5.53
N ILE A 41 5.24 -6.75 -5.57
CA ILE A 41 4.47 -7.99 -5.32
C ILE A 41 4.92 -9.12 -6.24
N LYS A 42 4.98 -8.86 -7.55
CA LYS A 42 5.36 -9.88 -8.54
C LYS A 42 6.77 -10.41 -8.29
N ARG A 43 7.71 -9.52 -7.96
CA ARG A 43 9.11 -9.86 -7.64
C ARG A 43 9.20 -10.81 -6.44
N ILE A 44 8.39 -10.57 -5.40
CA ILE A 44 8.32 -11.44 -4.22
C ILE A 44 7.63 -12.77 -4.55
N GLU A 45 6.52 -12.76 -5.31
CA GLU A 45 5.79 -13.97 -5.70
C GLU A 45 6.63 -14.90 -6.61
N GLU A 46 7.51 -14.35 -7.44
CA GLU A 46 8.41 -15.12 -8.31
C GLU A 46 9.65 -15.65 -7.58
N ASN A 47 9.97 -15.13 -6.39
CA ASN A 47 11.12 -15.57 -5.60
C ASN A 47 10.76 -16.76 -4.70
N LYS A 48 11.29 -17.94 -5.02
CA LYS A 48 11.02 -19.21 -4.31
C LYS A 48 11.44 -19.23 -2.84
N ASN A 49 12.31 -18.31 -2.41
CA ASN A 49 12.79 -18.23 -1.04
C ASN A 49 11.94 -17.28 -0.17
N LEU A 50 10.98 -16.57 -0.77
CA LEU A 50 10.16 -15.58 -0.08
C LEU A 50 8.70 -16.02 -0.04
N VAL A 51 7.97 -15.46 0.94
CA VAL A 51 6.54 -15.63 1.07
C VAL A 51 5.86 -14.27 1.17
N LEU A 52 4.86 -14.04 0.33
CA LEU A 52 4.05 -12.83 0.39
C LEU A 52 2.82 -13.07 1.28
N LEU A 53 2.79 -12.42 2.44
CA LEU A 53 1.62 -12.44 3.32
C LEU A 53 0.71 -11.25 3.02
N ARG A 54 -0.55 -11.55 2.64
CA ARG A 54 -1.56 -10.53 2.30
C ARG A 54 -2.79 -10.71 3.19
N ARG A 55 -3.35 -9.59 3.64
CA ARG A 55 -4.64 -9.55 4.35
C ARG A 55 -5.44 -8.33 3.88
N PRO A 56 -6.78 -8.40 3.88
CA PRO A 56 -7.61 -7.21 3.70
C PRO A 56 -7.23 -6.14 4.74
N GLN A 57 -7.03 -4.92 4.28
CA GLN A 57 -6.77 -3.78 5.15
C GLN A 57 -8.06 -2.97 5.34
N THR A 58 -8.38 -2.61 6.57
CA THR A 58 -9.49 -1.71 6.93
C THR A 58 -9.09 -0.25 6.73
N SER A 59 -8.65 0.11 5.53
CA SER A 59 -8.28 1.49 5.16
C SER A 59 -8.82 1.87 3.80
N ILE A 60 -9.04 3.16 3.60
CA ILE A 60 -9.45 3.76 2.32
C ILE A 60 -8.46 4.85 1.93
N THR A 61 -8.08 4.87 0.66
CA THR A 61 -7.37 5.99 0.04
C THR A 61 -8.40 6.85 -0.70
N TYR A 62 -8.44 8.15 -0.41
CA TYR A 62 -9.42 9.07 -0.99
C TYR A 62 -8.78 10.42 -1.29
N MET A 63 -9.41 11.16 -2.21
CA MET A 63 -9.12 12.57 -2.44
C MET A 63 -10.03 13.42 -1.56
N GLY A 64 -9.46 14.09 -0.58
CA GLY A 64 -10.17 15.05 0.26
C GLY A 64 -10.29 16.41 -0.43
N PHE A 65 -11.45 17.05 -0.33
CA PHE A 65 -11.66 18.43 -0.79
C PHE A 65 -11.73 19.37 0.41
N ASN A 66 -11.03 20.50 0.33
CA ASN A 66 -11.25 21.59 1.28
C ASN A 66 -12.54 22.33 0.93
N CYS A 67 -13.66 21.91 1.52
CA CYS A 67 -14.99 22.46 1.27
C CYS A 67 -15.19 23.92 1.71
N THR A 68 -14.18 24.59 2.28
CA THR A 68 -14.23 26.03 2.64
C THR A 68 -13.56 26.92 1.59
N LYS A 69 -12.93 26.34 0.57
CA LYS A 69 -12.19 27.07 -0.47
C LYS A 69 -12.86 26.91 -1.82
N LYS A 70 -13.09 28.03 -2.51
CA LYS A 70 -13.52 28.03 -3.92
C LYS A 70 -12.48 27.30 -4.80
N PRO A 71 -12.89 26.49 -5.78
CA PRO A 71 -14.28 26.16 -6.15
C PRO A 71 -14.85 24.91 -5.44
N PHE A 72 -14.13 24.35 -4.45
CA PHE A 72 -14.52 23.12 -3.77
C PHE A 72 -15.61 23.31 -2.71
N ASP A 73 -15.99 24.55 -2.39
CA ASP A 73 -17.18 24.88 -1.59
C ASP A 73 -18.48 24.47 -2.30
N ASP A 74 -18.53 24.51 -3.64
CA ASP A 74 -19.65 24.02 -4.42
C ASP A 74 -19.65 22.48 -4.56
N VAL A 75 -20.71 21.82 -4.08
CA VAL A 75 -20.88 20.36 -4.18
C VAL A 75 -20.94 19.86 -5.62
N ARG A 76 -21.42 20.69 -6.56
CA ARG A 76 -21.52 20.34 -7.99
C ARG A 76 -20.12 20.20 -8.60
N VAL A 77 -19.16 21.02 -8.19
CA VAL A 77 -17.76 20.93 -8.61
C VAL A 77 -17.15 19.60 -8.14
N ARG A 78 -17.35 19.25 -6.86
CA ARG A 78 -16.83 17.98 -6.31
C ARG A 78 -17.44 16.75 -7.01
N ARG A 79 -18.74 16.79 -7.30
CA ARG A 79 -19.43 15.73 -8.06
C ARG A 79 -18.94 15.63 -9.49
N ALA A 80 -18.71 16.76 -10.17
CA ALA A 80 -18.15 16.78 -11.52
C ALA A 80 -16.74 16.17 -11.56
N ILE A 81 -15.89 16.48 -10.58
CA ILE A 81 -14.56 15.87 -10.46
C ILE A 81 -14.68 14.36 -10.24
N TYR A 82 -15.54 13.91 -9.32
CA TYR A 82 -15.75 12.48 -9.09
C TYR A 82 -16.22 11.75 -10.35
N ALA A 83 -17.19 12.31 -11.09
CA ALA A 83 -17.69 11.72 -12.33
C ALA A 83 -16.65 11.67 -13.46
N ALA A 84 -15.62 12.53 -13.41
CA ALA A 84 -14.54 12.55 -14.38
C ALA A 84 -13.42 11.52 -14.09
N LEU A 85 -13.44 10.86 -12.92
CA LEU A 85 -12.40 9.90 -12.53
C LEU A 85 -12.80 8.47 -12.93
N ASP A 86 -11.94 7.82 -13.71
CA ASP A 86 -11.99 6.37 -13.91
C ASP A 86 -11.30 5.64 -12.74
N THR A 87 -12.03 5.42 -11.65
CA THR A 87 -11.50 4.77 -10.45
C THR A 87 -11.05 3.33 -10.70
N VAL A 88 -11.68 2.64 -11.65
CA VAL A 88 -11.32 1.26 -12.05
C VAL A 88 -10.02 1.26 -12.85
N GLY A 89 -9.89 2.17 -13.83
CA GLY A 89 -8.66 2.37 -14.59
C GLY A 89 -7.49 2.77 -13.70
N ILE A 90 -7.69 3.70 -12.77
CA ILE A 90 -6.69 4.10 -11.77
C ILE A 90 -6.26 2.90 -10.92
N GLN A 91 -7.21 2.08 -10.45
CA GLN A 91 -6.92 0.88 -9.66
C GLN A 91 -6.06 -0.13 -10.43
N LYS A 92 -6.33 -0.31 -11.72
CA LYS A 92 -5.53 -1.20 -12.58
C LYS A 92 -4.14 -0.63 -12.85
N ALA A 93 -4.05 0.66 -13.20
CA ALA A 93 -2.80 1.29 -13.63
C ALA A 93 -1.83 1.55 -12.47
N VAL A 94 -2.33 2.08 -11.35
CA VAL A 94 -1.50 2.49 -10.20
C VAL A 94 -1.35 1.34 -9.20
N TRP A 95 -2.47 0.71 -8.84
CA TRP A 95 -2.50 -0.34 -7.82
C TRP A 95 -2.32 -1.75 -8.39
N ARG A 96 -2.21 -1.90 -9.72
CA ARG A 96 -1.94 -3.19 -10.40
C ARG A 96 -2.95 -4.28 -10.02
N GLY A 97 -4.22 -3.89 -9.87
CA GLY A 97 -5.28 -4.85 -9.49
C GLY A 97 -5.33 -5.15 -7.99
N VAL A 98 -4.47 -4.56 -7.16
CA VAL A 98 -4.51 -4.69 -5.69
C VAL A 98 -5.56 -3.75 -5.10
N GLY A 99 -6.29 -4.24 -4.09
CA GLY A 99 -7.38 -3.49 -3.47
C GLY A 99 -8.66 -3.51 -4.31
N LYS A 100 -9.69 -2.81 -3.85
CA LYS A 100 -10.98 -2.71 -4.53
C LYS A 100 -11.25 -1.24 -4.86
N ALA A 101 -11.58 -0.96 -6.12
CA ALA A 101 -12.09 0.35 -6.48
C ALA A 101 -13.47 0.57 -5.82
N PRO A 102 -13.80 1.81 -5.39
CA PRO A 102 -15.15 2.11 -4.97
C PRO A 102 -16.12 1.80 -6.11
N SER A 103 -17.23 1.13 -5.77
CA SER A 103 -18.35 0.86 -6.68
C SER A 103 -19.09 2.13 -7.04
#